data_AF-A0ABC8RQN1-F1
#
_entry.id   AF-A0ABC8RQN1-F1
#
_cell.length_a   1.000
_cell.length_b   1.000
_cell.length_c   1.000
_cell.angle_alpha   90.00
_cell.angle_beta   90.00
_cell.angle_gamma   90.00
#
_symmetry.space_group_name_H-M   'P 1'
#
loop_
_entity.id
_entity.type
_entity.pdbx_description
1 polymer ?
#
loop_
_entity_poly.entity_id
_entity_poly.type
_entity_poly.pdbx_seq_one_letter_code
_entity_poly.pdbx_strand_id
1 'polypeptide(L)'
;MSCFSYVKHGASLAVIWGHMSDEVSVAAEADLTSVKDELRSNQTKRWEAIGMLKHIFSWVNLAWELKKHAINFLLCILEGSVSHDCQAEHSDCSTYMHTLYTALQAVEMVIIYASDTVLRKNAFDAFKKVLADIPSSLRFDILIALIKNSDYSSMIAIIMDCFKEEMHMEYRQRLQAIDNGPQFKIFWSTGVLELLEFVFRPPKGGPPSLPEFSDAVLSALNLYRFVLITESTGKTNYTGLLAKDKLQKACNEWFLPLRTLVTGIVAENEKDHDQLAFDSVCALNPVELVLYRCIELVEENLKHKV
;
A
#
# COMPACT_ATOMS: atom_id res chain seq x y z
N MET A 1 -7.51 21.96 29.91
CA MET A 1 -7.32 20.50 29.77
C MET A 1 -6.25 20.20 28.71
N SER A 2 -4.99 20.58 28.95
CA SER A 2 -3.85 20.33 28.04
C SER A 2 -2.83 19.32 28.60
N CYS A 3 -2.96 18.89 29.86
CA CYS A 3 -1.97 18.02 30.51
C CYS A 3 -1.93 16.58 29.99
N PHE A 4 -2.89 16.14 29.18
CA PHE A 4 -2.98 14.74 28.73
C PHE A 4 -2.60 14.51 27.26
N SER A 5 -2.22 15.55 26.49
CA SER A 5 -1.86 15.41 25.07
C SER A 5 -0.66 14.49 24.83
N TYR A 6 0.21 14.37 25.83
CA TYR A 6 1.45 13.59 25.74
C TYR A 6 1.37 12.24 26.45
N VAL A 7 0.24 11.85 27.06
CA VAL A 7 0.16 10.58 27.80
C VAL A 7 0.50 9.39 26.90
N LYS A 8 -0.09 9.34 25.70
CA LYS A 8 0.17 8.25 24.76
C LYS A 8 1.60 8.27 24.23
N HIS A 9 2.16 9.46 23.99
CA HIS A 9 3.56 9.61 23.61
C HIS A 9 4.49 9.10 24.72
N GLY A 10 4.28 9.55 25.96
CA GLY A 10 5.07 9.14 27.12
C GLY A 10 4.98 7.64 27.40
N ALA A 11 3.78 7.06 27.32
CA ALA A 11 3.56 5.62 27.50
C ALA A 11 4.32 4.81 26.45
N SER A 12 4.19 5.16 25.16
CA SER A 12 4.92 4.48 24.10
C SER A 12 6.44 4.66 24.23
N LEU A 13 6.89 5.86 24.58
CA LEU A 13 8.32 6.13 24.80
C LEU A 13 8.89 5.33 25.97
N ALA A 14 8.14 5.16 27.06
CA ALA A 14 8.59 4.35 28.18
C ALA A 14 8.84 2.89 27.78
N VAL A 15 7.95 2.30 26.95
CA VAL A 15 8.12 0.94 26.41
C VAL A 15 9.35 0.86 25.49
N ILE A 16 9.52 1.83 24.60
CA ILE A 16 10.69 1.85 23.69
C ILE A 16 11.99 2.09 24.46
N TRP A 17 11.98 2.89 25.51
CA TRP A 17 13.14 3.10 26.35
C TRP A 17 13.52 1.81 27.11
N GLY A 18 12.54 1.10 27.67
CA GLY A 18 12.76 -0.23 28.26
C GLY A 18 13.26 -1.25 27.24
N HIS A 19 12.94 -1.08 25.95
CA HIS A 19 13.49 -1.90 24.87
C HIS A 19 14.95 -1.55 24.53
N MET A 20 15.36 -0.30 24.72
CA MET A 20 16.72 0.16 24.47
C MET A 20 17.68 -0.20 25.60
N SER A 21 17.21 -0.15 26.84
CA SER A 21 18.01 -0.41 28.04
C SER A 21 17.19 -1.16 29.08
N ASP A 22 17.76 -2.25 29.59
CA ASP A 22 17.16 -3.05 30.65
C ASP A 22 17.06 -2.27 31.97
N GLU A 23 17.80 -1.16 32.14
CA GLU A 23 17.78 -0.33 33.36
C GLU A 23 16.37 0.16 33.71
N VAL A 24 15.59 0.56 32.70
CA VAL A 24 14.21 1.04 32.92
C VAL A 24 13.26 -0.11 33.20
N SER A 25 13.44 -1.24 32.53
CA SER A 25 12.66 -2.46 32.79
C SER A 25 12.91 -2.97 34.22
N VAL A 26 14.17 -2.98 34.66
CA VAL A 26 14.59 -3.32 36.03
C VAL A 26 14.03 -2.33 37.05
N ALA A 27 14.15 -1.02 36.79
CA ALA A 27 13.62 0.01 37.68
C ALA A 27 12.08 0.02 37.79
N ALA A 28 11.39 -0.43 36.74
CA ALA A 28 9.93 -0.54 36.71
C ALA A 28 9.41 -1.93 37.16
N GLU A 29 10.29 -2.85 37.57
CA GLU A 29 9.96 -4.26 37.84
C GLU A 29 9.16 -4.92 36.70
N ALA A 30 9.41 -4.49 35.46
CA ALA A 30 8.66 -4.91 34.29
C ALA A 30 9.46 -5.92 33.45
N ASP A 31 8.83 -7.05 33.11
CA ASP A 31 9.42 -8.03 32.19
C ASP A 31 9.00 -7.75 30.74
N LEU A 32 9.86 -7.02 30.03
CA LEU A 32 9.62 -6.70 28.62
C LEU A 32 9.62 -7.95 27.71
N THR A 33 10.26 -9.05 28.13
CA THR A 33 10.23 -10.31 27.38
C THR A 33 8.83 -10.90 27.42
N SER A 34 8.24 -11.00 28.62
CA SER A 34 6.85 -11.42 28.80
C SER A 34 5.88 -10.55 28.00
N VAL A 35 6.06 -9.22 27.99
CA VAL A 35 5.24 -8.31 27.18
C VAL A 35 5.36 -8.62 25.69
N LYS A 36 6.58 -8.81 25.17
CA LYS A 36 6.78 -9.15 23.75
C LYS A 36 6.11 -10.47 23.39
N ASP A 37 6.23 -11.49 24.24
CA ASP A 37 5.63 -12.80 24.01
C ASP A 37 4.10 -12.77 24.08
N GLU A 38 3.53 -11.94 24.96
CA GLU A 38 2.11 -11.66 24.99
C GLU A 38 1.64 -10.97 23.69
N LEU A 39 2.36 -9.96 23.22
CA LEU A 39 2.03 -9.28 21.96
C LEU A 39 2.19 -10.19 20.74
N ARG A 40 3.15 -11.13 20.76
CA ARG A 40 3.31 -12.12 19.69
C ARG A 40 2.18 -13.15 19.66
N SER A 41 1.67 -13.54 20.82
CA SER A 41 0.61 -14.55 20.95
C SER A 41 -0.81 -14.01 20.82
N ASN A 42 -1.02 -12.69 21.02
CA ASN A 42 -2.34 -12.07 20.99
C ASN A 42 -2.44 -10.96 19.94
N GLN A 43 -3.12 -11.26 18.82
CA GLN A 43 -3.30 -10.34 17.69
C GLN A 43 -4.00 -9.03 18.08
N THR A 44 -5.05 -9.09 18.91
CA THR A 44 -5.77 -7.89 19.34
C THR A 44 -4.88 -6.95 20.15
N LYS A 45 -4.17 -7.48 21.15
CA LYS A 45 -3.22 -6.69 21.95
C LYS A 45 -2.07 -6.15 21.09
N ARG A 46 -1.63 -6.92 20.11
CA ARG A 46 -0.65 -6.47 19.11
C ARG A 46 -1.16 -5.29 18.31
N TRP A 47 -2.38 -5.31 17.81
CA TRP A 47 -2.96 -4.19 17.07
C TRP A 47 -3.13 -2.94 17.93
N GLU A 48 -3.48 -3.09 19.20
CA GLU A 48 -3.50 -1.97 20.15
C GLU A 48 -2.09 -1.38 20.34
N ALA A 49 -1.07 -2.22 20.51
CA ALA A 49 0.31 -1.79 20.62
C ALA A 49 0.81 -1.09 19.35
N ILE A 50 0.51 -1.62 18.16
CA ILE A 50 0.78 -0.99 16.86
C ILE A 50 0.12 0.39 16.80
N GLY A 51 -1.15 0.46 17.21
CA GLY A 51 -1.92 1.69 17.32
C GLY A 51 -1.30 2.74 18.24
N MET A 52 -0.68 2.31 19.33
CA MET A 52 0.02 3.20 20.26
C MET A 52 1.35 3.71 19.67
N LEU A 53 2.11 2.86 18.97
CA LEU A 53 3.39 3.24 18.36
C LEU A 53 3.26 4.34 17.31
N LYS A 54 2.08 4.55 16.71
CA LYS A 54 1.84 5.67 15.79
C LYS A 54 2.22 7.02 16.39
N HIS A 55 2.08 7.19 17.70
CA HIS A 55 2.44 8.43 18.41
C HIS A 55 3.95 8.71 18.38
N ILE A 56 4.79 7.67 18.31
CA ILE A 56 6.24 7.82 18.15
C ILE A 56 6.56 8.23 16.70
N PHE A 57 5.98 7.53 15.72
CA PHE A 57 6.31 7.73 14.31
C PHE A 57 5.78 9.06 13.75
N SER A 58 4.57 9.47 14.15
CA SER A 58 3.95 10.73 13.71
C SER A 58 4.57 11.98 14.36
N TRP A 59 5.38 11.82 15.41
CA TRP A 59 6.01 12.96 16.05
C TRP A 59 7.23 13.44 15.26
N VAL A 60 7.05 14.56 14.55
CA VAL A 60 8.08 15.18 13.68
C VAL A 60 9.41 15.42 14.42
N ASN A 61 9.36 16.02 15.61
CA ASN A 61 10.55 16.42 16.35
C ASN A 61 11.21 15.30 17.17
N LEU A 62 10.66 14.08 17.14
CA LEU A 62 11.25 12.96 17.85
C LEU A 62 12.49 12.43 17.10
N ALA A 63 13.55 12.17 17.85
CA ALA A 63 14.82 11.67 17.32
C ALA A 63 14.66 10.40 16.48
N TRP A 64 15.37 10.32 15.36
CA TRP A 64 15.33 9.17 14.45
C TRP A 64 15.78 7.88 15.10
N GLU A 65 16.72 7.93 16.05
CA GLU A 65 17.12 6.75 16.82
C GLU A 65 15.97 6.14 17.61
N LEU A 66 15.09 6.96 18.21
CA LEU A 66 13.91 6.46 18.91
C LEU A 66 12.90 5.82 17.95
N LYS A 67 12.69 6.43 16.77
CA LYS A 67 11.86 5.85 15.71
C LYS A 67 12.44 4.53 15.22
N LYS A 68 13.76 4.42 15.09
CA LYS A 68 14.46 3.18 14.73
C LYS A 68 14.24 2.07 15.76
N HIS A 69 14.38 2.37 17.04
CA HIS A 69 14.07 1.39 18.10
C HIS A 69 12.60 0.99 18.12
N ALA A 70 11.69 1.92 17.82
CA ALA A 70 10.26 1.60 17.68
C ALA A 70 9.96 0.71 16.45
N ILE A 71 10.64 0.91 15.31
CA ILE A 71 10.53 0.01 14.15
C ILE A 71 11.08 -1.38 14.49
N ASN A 72 12.22 -1.46 15.19
CA ASN A 72 12.78 -2.74 15.62
C ASN A 72 11.84 -3.48 16.59
N PHE A 73 11.22 -2.74 17.52
CA PHE A 73 10.21 -3.30 18.42
C PHE A 73 9.00 -3.82 17.63
N LEU A 74 8.51 -3.04 16.66
CA LEU A 74 7.40 -3.44 15.78
C LEU A 74 7.72 -4.74 15.02
N LEU A 75 8.93 -4.84 14.44
CA LEU A 75 9.39 -6.06 13.77
C LEU A 75 9.42 -7.25 14.73
N CYS A 76 9.89 -7.04 15.96
CA CYS A 76 10.02 -8.05 17.00
C CYS A 76 8.66 -8.62 17.45
N ILE A 77 7.65 -7.78 17.66
CA ILE A 77 6.29 -8.25 18.05
C ILE A 77 5.52 -8.90 16.89
N LEU A 78 5.98 -8.73 15.65
CA LEU A 78 5.46 -9.36 14.44
C LEU A 78 6.30 -10.57 13.99
N GLU A 79 7.25 -11.03 14.80
CA GLU A 79 7.97 -12.29 14.55
C GLU A 79 7.06 -13.48 14.86
N GLY A 80 6.98 -14.44 13.93
CA GLY A 80 6.22 -15.67 14.14
C GLY A 80 4.69 -15.52 14.08
N SER A 81 4.16 -14.34 13.72
CA SER A 81 2.74 -14.17 13.44
C SER A 81 2.38 -14.95 12.17
N VAL A 82 1.96 -16.20 12.34
CA VAL A 82 1.33 -16.98 11.26
C VAL A 82 0.00 -16.32 10.95
N SER A 83 -0.27 -16.03 9.68
CA SER A 83 -1.63 -15.69 9.23
C SER A 83 -2.50 -16.92 9.47
N HIS A 84 -3.01 -17.06 10.69
CA HIS A 84 -4.11 -17.98 10.91
C HIS A 84 -5.24 -17.42 10.06
N ASP A 85 -5.73 -18.23 9.11
CA ASP A 85 -7.03 -18.02 8.51
C ASP A 85 -7.97 -17.68 9.65
N CYS A 86 -8.42 -16.42 9.72
CA CYS A 86 -9.32 -15.95 10.75
C CYS A 86 -10.67 -16.64 10.54
N GLN A 87 -10.77 -17.90 10.95
CA GLN A 87 -12.02 -18.53 11.38
C GLN A 87 -12.33 -18.16 12.84
N ALA A 88 -11.88 -16.99 13.29
CA ALA A 88 -12.36 -16.41 14.54
C ALA A 88 -13.68 -15.72 14.25
N GLU A 89 -14.76 -16.47 14.45
CA GLU A 89 -16.12 -15.98 14.61
C GLU A 89 -16.14 -14.69 15.45
N HIS A 90 -16.85 -13.67 14.94
CA HIS A 90 -17.44 -12.57 15.74
C HIS A 90 -16.51 -11.69 16.61
N SER A 91 -15.25 -11.49 16.22
CA SER A 91 -14.48 -10.32 16.68
C SER A 91 -14.76 -9.14 15.74
N ASP A 92 -15.26 -8.01 16.26
CA ASP A 92 -15.57 -6.80 15.48
C ASP A 92 -14.26 -6.06 15.10
N CYS A 93 -13.47 -6.70 14.23
CA CYS A 93 -12.18 -6.26 13.71
C CYS A 93 -12.24 -4.85 13.10
N SER A 94 -13.44 -4.45 12.65
CA SER A 94 -13.74 -3.09 12.18
C SER A 94 -13.34 -2.00 13.18
N THR A 95 -13.42 -2.29 14.48
CA THR A 95 -13.04 -1.38 15.58
C THR A 95 -11.58 -0.96 15.51
N TYR A 96 -10.71 -1.80 14.95
CA TYR A 96 -9.27 -1.53 14.82
C TYR A 96 -8.88 -0.90 13.49
N MET A 97 -9.79 -0.81 12.52
CA MET A 97 -9.51 -0.31 11.16
C MET A 97 -8.83 1.06 11.18
N HIS A 98 -9.44 2.03 11.87
CA HIS A 98 -8.90 3.39 11.94
C HIS A 98 -7.54 3.43 12.65
N THR A 99 -7.38 2.62 13.69
CA THR A 99 -6.13 2.53 14.46
C THR A 99 -4.99 1.97 13.62
N LEU A 100 -5.24 0.87 12.91
CA LEU A 100 -4.25 0.23 12.02
C LEU A 100 -3.93 1.11 10.82
N TYR A 101 -4.94 1.71 10.19
CA TYR A 101 -4.76 2.66 9.09
C TYR A 101 -3.85 3.83 9.50
N THR A 102 -4.15 4.50 10.63
CA THR A 102 -3.34 5.62 11.10
C THR A 102 -1.94 5.22 11.58
N ALA A 103 -1.77 3.99 12.08
CA ALA A 103 -0.46 3.45 12.40
C ALA A 103 0.40 3.20 11.15
N LEU A 104 -0.20 2.61 10.11
CA LEU A 104 0.45 2.41 8.82
C LEU A 104 0.87 3.75 8.20
N GLN A 105 -0.01 4.75 8.16
CA GLN A 105 0.35 6.12 7.72
C GLN A 105 1.53 6.69 8.51
N ALA A 106 1.58 6.46 9.82
CA ALA A 106 2.69 6.92 10.63
C ALA A 106 4.00 6.20 10.27
N VAL A 107 3.95 4.91 9.91
CA VAL A 107 5.12 4.17 9.38
C VAL A 107 5.50 4.67 7.99
N GLU A 108 4.56 5.05 7.12
CA GLU A 108 4.84 5.69 5.82
C GLU A 108 5.67 6.96 6.00
N MET A 109 5.39 7.75 7.03
CA MET A 109 6.22 8.94 7.34
C MET A 109 7.68 8.56 7.64
N VAL A 110 7.94 7.41 8.26
CA VAL A 110 9.32 6.93 8.47
C VAL A 110 9.94 6.48 7.14
N ILE A 111 9.17 5.80 6.28
CA ILE A 111 9.61 5.36 4.96
C ILE A 111 9.96 6.57 4.08
N ILE A 112 9.15 7.64 4.10
CA ILE A 112 9.33 8.81 3.24
C ILE A 112 10.46 9.71 3.75
N TYR A 113 10.50 9.99 5.05
CA TYR A 113 11.32 11.09 5.59
C TYR A 113 12.62 10.67 6.26
N ALA A 114 12.82 9.39 6.62
CA ALA A 114 14.08 8.99 7.24
C ALA A 114 15.24 9.11 6.23
N SER A 115 16.33 9.77 6.62
CA SER A 115 17.54 9.87 5.79
C SER A 115 18.31 8.55 5.68
N ASP A 116 18.26 7.73 6.73
CA ASP A 116 18.89 6.41 6.81
C ASP A 116 18.14 5.39 5.93
N THR A 117 18.82 4.86 4.93
CA THR A 117 18.30 3.86 3.97
C THR A 117 17.92 2.54 4.64
N VAL A 118 18.68 2.10 5.65
CA VAL A 118 18.41 0.88 6.41
C VAL A 118 17.16 1.07 7.24
N LEU A 119 16.99 2.23 7.87
CA LEU A 119 15.77 2.56 8.61
C LEU A 119 14.55 2.58 7.68
N ARG A 120 14.64 3.23 6.51
CA ARG A 120 13.54 3.23 5.51
C ARG A 120 13.16 1.80 5.10
N LYS A 121 14.15 0.95 4.84
CA LYS A 121 13.93 -0.46 4.47
C LYS A 121 13.27 -1.25 5.60
N ASN A 122 13.78 -1.14 6.83
CA ASN A 122 13.20 -1.81 7.98
C ASN A 122 11.77 -1.33 8.26
N ALA A 123 11.49 -0.04 8.06
CA ALA A 123 10.14 0.51 8.19
C ALA A 123 9.20 -0.06 7.11
N PHE A 124 9.67 -0.22 5.87
CA PHE A 124 8.88 -0.87 4.82
C PHE A 124 8.65 -2.36 5.10
N ASP A 125 9.64 -3.08 5.62
CA ASP A 125 9.45 -4.48 6.03
C ASP A 125 8.46 -4.59 7.19
N ALA A 126 8.51 -3.66 8.16
CA ALA A 126 7.52 -3.58 9.23
C ALA A 126 6.12 -3.27 8.69
N PHE A 127 5.99 -2.33 7.75
CA PHE A 127 4.73 -1.99 7.07
C PHE A 127 4.09 -3.22 6.43
N LYS A 128 4.86 -3.99 5.64
CA LYS A 128 4.37 -5.25 5.03
C LYS A 128 3.97 -6.30 6.06
N LYS A 129 4.73 -6.44 7.15
CA LYS A 129 4.37 -7.38 8.23
C LYS A 129 3.08 -6.96 8.95
N VAL A 130 2.88 -5.66 9.21
CA VAL A 130 1.62 -5.15 9.77
C VAL A 130 0.47 -5.45 8.82
N LEU A 131 0.62 -5.19 7.52
CA LEU A 131 -0.40 -5.56 6.54
C LEU A 131 -0.70 -7.06 6.58
N ALA A 132 0.32 -7.92 6.55
CA ALA A 132 0.14 -9.38 6.59
C ALA A 132 -0.56 -9.89 7.88
N ASP A 133 -0.48 -9.14 8.97
CA ASP A 133 -1.14 -9.45 10.25
C ASP A 133 -2.63 -9.05 10.26
N ILE A 134 -3.14 -8.37 9.22
CA ILE A 134 -4.52 -7.88 9.12
C ILE A 134 -5.34 -8.84 8.24
N PRO A 135 -6.59 -9.18 8.63
CA PRO A 135 -7.48 -10.00 7.80
C PRO A 135 -7.69 -9.41 6.40
N SER A 136 -7.75 -10.26 5.38
CA SER A 136 -7.78 -9.86 3.97
C SER A 136 -8.85 -8.81 3.63
N SER A 137 -10.05 -8.90 4.23
CA SER A 137 -11.14 -7.94 4.01
C SER A 137 -10.77 -6.54 4.48
N LEU A 138 -10.28 -6.43 5.71
CA LEU A 138 -9.85 -5.15 6.28
C LEU A 138 -8.58 -4.63 5.59
N ARG A 139 -7.65 -5.52 5.24
CA ARG A 139 -6.42 -5.17 4.52
C ARG A 139 -6.73 -4.56 3.15
N PHE A 140 -7.71 -5.09 2.43
CA PHE A 140 -8.17 -4.51 1.16
C PHE A 140 -8.61 -3.05 1.34
N ASP A 141 -9.52 -2.79 2.29
CA ASP A 141 -10.03 -1.44 2.55
C ASP A 141 -8.93 -0.47 3.00
N ILE A 142 -8.00 -0.95 3.85
CA ILE A 142 -6.86 -0.17 4.31
C ILE A 142 -5.93 0.20 3.14
N LEU A 143 -5.57 -0.75 2.27
CA LEU A 143 -4.71 -0.46 1.12
C LEU A 143 -5.35 0.56 0.18
N ILE A 144 -6.65 0.43 -0.11
CA ILE A 144 -7.41 1.42 -0.90
C ILE A 144 -7.36 2.79 -0.22
N ALA A 145 -7.58 2.83 1.10
CA ALA A 145 -7.56 4.09 1.85
C ALA A 145 -6.17 4.73 1.84
N LEU A 146 -5.08 3.97 2.02
CA LEU A 146 -3.72 4.50 2.00
C LEU A 146 -3.36 5.08 0.62
N ILE A 147 -3.74 4.40 -0.47
CA ILE A 147 -3.54 4.92 -1.83
C ILE A 147 -4.33 6.20 -2.06
N LYS A 148 -5.62 6.24 -1.68
CA LYS A 148 -6.49 7.39 -1.94
C LYS A 148 -6.12 8.65 -1.13
N ASN A 149 -5.42 8.48 -0.01
CA ASN A 149 -5.07 9.57 0.91
C ASN A 149 -3.58 9.89 0.94
N SER A 150 -2.78 9.33 0.02
CA SER A 150 -1.37 9.67 -0.12
C SER A 150 -1.17 10.73 -1.20
N ASP A 151 -0.33 11.72 -0.91
CA ASP A 151 0.07 12.76 -1.86
C ASP A 151 1.43 12.45 -2.53
N TYR A 152 2.06 11.32 -2.19
CA TYR A 152 3.39 10.96 -2.69
C TYR A 152 3.30 9.88 -3.76
N SER A 153 3.61 10.24 -5.00
CA SER A 153 3.60 9.34 -6.17
C SER A 153 4.31 8.01 -5.92
N SER A 154 5.54 8.04 -5.42
CA SER A 154 6.31 6.81 -5.14
C SER A 154 5.71 5.98 -4.01
N MET A 155 5.08 6.60 -3.00
CA MET A 155 4.41 5.85 -1.93
C MET A 155 3.14 5.18 -2.46
N ILE A 156 2.34 5.87 -3.28
CA ILE A 156 1.19 5.27 -3.97
C ILE A 156 1.67 4.05 -4.78
N ALA A 157 2.74 4.19 -5.55
CA ALA A 157 3.28 3.10 -6.37
C ALA A 157 3.68 1.87 -5.53
N ILE A 158 4.36 2.09 -4.39
CA ILE A 158 4.76 1.02 -3.46
C ILE A 158 3.54 0.32 -2.86
N ILE A 159 2.50 1.07 -2.45
CA ILE A 159 1.29 0.47 -1.87
C ILE A 159 0.50 -0.29 -2.95
N MET A 160 0.47 0.20 -4.18
CA MET A 160 -0.11 -0.50 -5.33
C MET A 160 0.62 -1.82 -5.62
N ASP A 161 1.94 -1.87 -5.46
CA ASP A 161 2.69 -3.12 -5.56
C ASP A 161 2.31 -4.10 -4.45
N CYS A 162 2.15 -3.64 -3.19
CA CYS A 162 1.60 -4.48 -2.12
C CYS A 162 0.20 -5.00 -2.46
N PHE A 163 -0.67 -4.16 -3.02
CA PHE A 163 -2.02 -4.56 -3.46
C PHE A 163 -1.96 -5.62 -4.57
N LYS A 164 -1.04 -5.48 -5.52
CA LYS A 164 -0.80 -6.47 -6.58
C LYS A 164 -0.27 -7.79 -6.02
N GLU A 165 0.60 -7.75 -5.01
CA GLU A 165 1.09 -8.96 -4.31
C GLU A 165 -0.08 -9.73 -3.67
N GLU A 166 -1.03 -9.04 -3.04
CA GLU A 166 -2.24 -9.65 -2.49
C GLU A 166 -3.10 -10.33 -3.57
N MET A 167 -3.32 -9.65 -4.71
CA MET A 167 -4.02 -10.25 -5.86
C MET A 167 -3.31 -11.51 -6.36
N HIS A 168 -1.98 -11.48 -6.43
CA HIS A 168 -1.17 -12.61 -6.86
C HIS A 168 -1.20 -13.77 -5.86
N MET A 169 -1.17 -13.49 -4.55
CA MET A 169 -1.34 -14.49 -3.49
C MET A 169 -2.70 -15.18 -3.58
N GLU A 170 -3.78 -14.40 -3.67
CA GLU A 170 -5.15 -14.93 -3.80
C GLU A 170 -5.29 -15.78 -5.08
N TYR A 171 -4.71 -15.33 -6.20
CA TYR A 171 -4.69 -16.10 -7.44
C TYR A 171 -3.94 -17.43 -7.31
N ARG A 172 -2.77 -17.46 -6.66
CA ARG A 172 -2.01 -18.70 -6.43
C ARG A 172 -2.76 -19.68 -5.53
N GLN A 173 -3.40 -19.19 -4.47
CA GLN A 173 -4.20 -20.03 -3.58
C GLN A 173 -5.36 -20.68 -4.32
N ARG A 174 -6.04 -19.95 -5.23
CA ARG A 174 -7.10 -20.51 -6.07
C ARG A 174 -6.62 -21.63 -6.98
N LEU A 175 -5.43 -21.49 -7.58
CA LEU A 175 -4.87 -22.55 -8.43
C LEU A 175 -4.60 -23.85 -7.65
N GLN A 176 -4.42 -23.76 -6.33
CA GLN A 176 -4.13 -24.89 -5.45
C GLN A 176 -5.40 -25.45 -4.78
N ALA A 177 -6.47 -24.66 -4.67
CA ALA A 177 -7.72 -25.08 -4.03
C ALA A 177 -8.57 -25.95 -4.96
N ILE A 178 -8.99 -27.12 -4.45
CA ILE A 178 -9.85 -28.08 -5.18
C ILE A 178 -11.32 -27.64 -5.16
N ASP A 179 -11.71 -26.75 -4.24
CA ASP A 179 -13.09 -26.30 -4.05
C ASP A 179 -13.20 -24.77 -4.04
N ASN A 180 -13.98 -24.23 -4.99
CA ASN A 180 -14.12 -22.80 -5.26
C ASN A 180 -15.09 -22.13 -4.28
N GLY A 181 -14.71 -22.05 -3.00
CA GLY A 181 -15.47 -21.32 -1.99
C GLY A 181 -15.53 -19.80 -2.26
N PRO A 182 -16.59 -19.09 -1.84
CA PRO A 182 -16.75 -17.64 -2.01
C PRO A 182 -15.73 -16.77 -1.26
N GLN A 183 -14.87 -17.36 -0.42
CA GLN A 183 -13.89 -16.63 0.41
C GLN A 183 -12.69 -16.07 -0.38
N PHE A 184 -12.40 -16.61 -1.57
CA PHE A 184 -11.19 -16.26 -2.30
C PHE A 184 -11.39 -15.11 -3.30
N LYS A 185 -12.20 -14.07 -3.05
CA LYS A 185 -12.49 -13.03 -4.08
C LYS A 185 -12.34 -11.58 -3.63
N ILE A 186 -11.64 -11.33 -2.53
CA ILE A 186 -11.60 -9.98 -1.95
C ILE A 186 -10.84 -9.04 -2.87
N PHE A 187 -9.63 -9.44 -3.29
CA PHE A 187 -8.76 -8.58 -4.10
C PHE A 187 -9.08 -8.62 -5.60
N TRP A 188 -9.83 -9.62 -6.08
CA TRP A 188 -10.33 -9.66 -7.47
C TRP A 188 -11.78 -9.20 -7.54
N SER A 189 -12.01 -7.93 -7.22
CA SER A 189 -13.33 -7.29 -7.21
C SER A 189 -13.38 -6.08 -8.14
N THR A 190 -14.57 -5.50 -8.34
CA THR A 190 -14.73 -4.26 -9.11
C THR A 190 -14.00 -3.07 -8.48
N GLY A 191 -13.70 -3.13 -7.17
CA GLY A 191 -12.96 -2.09 -6.46
C GLY A 191 -11.55 -1.86 -7.00
N VAL A 192 -10.96 -2.86 -7.68
CA VAL A 192 -9.67 -2.69 -8.38
C VAL A 192 -9.81 -1.69 -9.53
N LEU A 193 -10.92 -1.71 -10.27
CA LEU A 193 -11.15 -0.77 -11.36
C LEU A 193 -11.41 0.65 -10.84
N GLU A 194 -12.09 0.77 -9.71
CA GLU A 194 -12.28 2.06 -9.04
C GLU A 194 -10.96 2.65 -8.53
N LEU A 195 -10.05 1.81 -8.04
CA LEU A 195 -8.70 2.20 -7.66
C LEU A 195 -7.89 2.70 -8.86
N LEU A 196 -7.91 1.97 -9.97
CA LEU A 196 -7.24 2.36 -11.21
C LEU A 196 -7.81 3.66 -11.77
N GLU A 197 -9.13 3.81 -11.75
CA GLU A 197 -9.81 5.04 -12.16
C GLU A 197 -9.38 6.23 -11.31
N PHE A 198 -9.23 6.07 -9.99
CA PHE A 198 -8.75 7.13 -9.10
C PHE A 198 -7.36 7.65 -9.50
N VAL A 199 -6.44 6.77 -9.94
CA VAL A 199 -5.09 7.16 -10.37
C VAL A 199 -5.09 7.77 -11.77
N PHE A 200 -5.83 7.19 -12.73
CA PHE A 200 -5.87 7.68 -14.11
C PHE A 200 -6.75 8.90 -14.32
N ARG A 201 -7.72 9.11 -13.43
CA ARG A 201 -8.67 10.22 -13.47
C ARG A 201 -8.91 10.73 -12.05
N PRO A 202 -7.99 11.56 -11.52
CA PRO A 202 -8.12 12.10 -10.18
C PRO A 202 -9.45 12.86 -9.97
N PRO A 203 -9.95 13.00 -8.73
CA PRO A 203 -11.26 13.58 -8.45
C PRO A 203 -11.49 15.00 -8.99
N LYS A 204 -10.42 15.76 -9.22
CA LYS A 204 -10.48 17.10 -9.83
C LYS A 204 -10.83 17.07 -11.34
N GLY A 205 -10.89 15.89 -11.95
CA GLY A 205 -11.12 15.68 -13.37
C GLY A 205 -9.83 15.77 -14.19
N GLY A 206 -9.89 15.28 -15.43
CA GLY A 206 -8.74 15.26 -16.34
C GLY A 206 -7.73 14.13 -16.06
N PRO A 207 -6.64 14.07 -16.84
CA PRO A 207 -5.53 13.14 -16.59
C PRO A 207 -4.73 13.54 -15.33
N PRO A 208 -3.91 12.63 -14.76
CA PRO A 208 -3.06 12.91 -13.61
C PRO A 208 -2.00 13.98 -13.91
N SER A 209 -1.55 14.69 -12.88
CA SER A 209 -0.44 15.65 -13.00
C SER A 209 0.86 14.92 -13.28
N LEU A 210 1.49 15.25 -14.40
CA LEU A 210 2.75 14.67 -14.86
C LEU A 210 3.78 15.79 -15.08
N PRO A 211 5.07 15.53 -14.76
CA PRO A 211 5.65 14.23 -14.40
C PRO A 211 5.51 13.84 -12.91
N GLU A 212 4.90 14.66 -12.06
CA GLU A 212 4.94 14.48 -10.59
C GLU A 212 4.35 13.15 -10.11
N PHE A 213 3.31 12.64 -10.78
CA PHE A 213 2.67 11.36 -10.46
C PHE A 213 3.11 10.20 -11.36
N SER A 214 4.28 10.27 -12.00
CA SER A 214 4.79 9.25 -12.91
C SER A 214 4.81 7.84 -12.30
N ASP A 215 5.37 7.70 -11.09
CA ASP A 215 5.49 6.39 -10.42
C ASP A 215 4.13 5.76 -10.14
N ALA A 216 3.18 6.55 -9.61
CA ALA A 216 1.82 6.08 -9.34
C ALA A 216 1.11 5.64 -10.62
N VAL A 217 1.21 6.44 -11.69
CA VAL A 217 0.61 6.13 -12.99
C VAL A 217 1.24 4.88 -13.60
N LEU A 218 2.56 4.74 -13.54
CA LEU A 218 3.28 3.56 -14.03
C LEU A 218 2.84 2.30 -13.28
N SER A 219 2.74 2.37 -11.96
CA SER A 219 2.27 1.24 -11.15
C SER A 219 0.81 0.88 -11.49
N ALA A 220 -0.06 1.86 -11.67
CA ALA A 220 -1.45 1.65 -12.11
C ALA A 220 -1.55 1.01 -13.50
N LEU A 221 -0.74 1.44 -14.48
CA LEU A 221 -0.70 0.82 -15.80
C LEU A 221 -0.25 -0.65 -15.71
N ASN A 222 0.76 -0.93 -14.88
CA ASN A 222 1.24 -2.29 -14.66
C ASN A 222 0.21 -3.17 -13.94
N LEU A 223 -0.55 -2.62 -12.99
CA LEU A 223 -1.66 -3.32 -12.33
C LEU A 223 -2.79 -3.61 -13.32
N TYR A 224 -3.21 -2.63 -14.12
CA TYR A 224 -4.21 -2.81 -15.17
C TYR A 224 -3.81 -3.94 -16.13
N ARG A 225 -2.57 -3.88 -16.64
CA ARG A 225 -2.01 -4.90 -17.54
C ARG A 225 -2.01 -6.28 -16.87
N PHE A 226 -1.62 -6.37 -15.61
CA PHE A 226 -1.66 -7.62 -14.85
C PHE A 226 -3.07 -8.19 -14.78
N VAL A 227 -4.06 -7.40 -14.36
CA VAL A 227 -5.46 -7.84 -14.27
C VAL A 227 -5.97 -8.33 -15.63
N LEU A 228 -5.77 -7.53 -16.68
CA LEU A 228 -6.24 -7.86 -18.03
C LEU A 228 -5.65 -9.18 -18.56
N ILE A 229 -4.33 -9.35 -18.43
CA ILE A 229 -3.65 -10.57 -18.88
C ILE A 229 -4.10 -11.77 -18.05
N THR A 230 -4.18 -11.64 -16.73
CA THR A 230 -4.54 -12.74 -15.84
C THR A 230 -5.97 -13.20 -16.07
N GLU A 231 -6.94 -12.28 -16.18
CA GLU A 231 -8.34 -12.64 -16.42
C GLU A 231 -8.56 -13.19 -17.84
N SER A 232 -7.92 -12.60 -18.86
CA SER A 232 -8.01 -13.09 -20.24
C SER A 232 -7.41 -14.50 -20.38
N THR A 233 -6.23 -14.73 -19.82
CA THR A 233 -5.56 -16.05 -19.83
C THR A 233 -6.33 -17.09 -19.02
N GLY A 234 -6.80 -16.71 -17.83
CA GLY A 234 -7.57 -17.58 -16.94
C GLY A 234 -9.01 -17.82 -17.39
N LYS A 235 -9.48 -17.12 -18.44
CA LYS A 235 -10.89 -17.13 -18.90
C LYS A 235 -11.87 -16.78 -17.77
N THR A 236 -11.50 -15.83 -16.93
CA THR A 236 -12.33 -15.31 -15.83
C THR A 236 -12.65 -13.83 -16.06
N ASN A 237 -13.55 -13.26 -15.27
CA ASN A 237 -13.89 -11.83 -15.34
C ASN A 237 -14.46 -11.35 -13.99
N TYR A 238 -13.73 -11.62 -12.91
CA TYR A 238 -14.15 -11.28 -11.54
C TYR A 238 -14.15 -9.78 -11.31
N THR A 239 -13.17 -9.05 -11.86
CA THR A 239 -13.13 -7.58 -11.77
C THR A 239 -14.15 -6.91 -12.69
N GLY A 240 -14.66 -7.64 -13.69
CA GLY A 240 -15.52 -7.13 -14.74
C GLY A 240 -14.76 -6.45 -15.89
N LEU A 241 -13.43 -6.37 -15.83
CA LEU A 241 -12.61 -5.63 -16.79
C LEU A 241 -12.79 -6.08 -18.24
N LEU A 242 -12.99 -7.38 -18.49
CA LEU A 242 -13.15 -7.90 -19.85
C LEU A 242 -14.50 -7.51 -20.48
N ALA A 243 -15.43 -6.88 -19.77
CA ALA A 243 -16.65 -6.41 -20.40
C ALA A 243 -16.35 -5.35 -21.47
N LYS A 244 -17.07 -5.38 -22.60
CA LYS A 244 -16.78 -4.53 -23.76
C LYS A 244 -16.85 -3.04 -23.40
N ASP A 245 -17.85 -2.65 -22.61
CA ASP A 245 -18.03 -1.30 -22.10
C ASP A 245 -16.88 -0.87 -21.18
N LYS A 246 -16.34 -1.78 -20.36
CA LYS A 246 -15.21 -1.49 -19.46
C LYS A 246 -13.90 -1.29 -20.21
N LEU A 247 -13.63 -2.14 -21.21
CA LEU A 247 -12.48 -1.99 -22.11
C LEU A 247 -12.55 -0.68 -22.90
N GLN A 248 -13.72 -0.35 -23.45
CA GLN A 248 -13.94 0.91 -24.15
C GLN A 248 -13.81 2.12 -23.22
N LYS A 249 -14.34 2.04 -22.00
CA LYS A 249 -14.17 3.06 -20.96
C LYS A 249 -12.69 3.29 -20.67
N ALA A 250 -11.94 2.24 -20.38
CA ALA A 250 -10.51 2.36 -20.06
C ALA A 250 -9.72 3.03 -21.20
N CYS A 251 -9.98 2.64 -22.46
CA CYS A 251 -9.32 3.28 -23.60
C CYS A 251 -9.69 4.77 -23.72
N ASN A 252 -10.98 5.07 -23.75
CA ASN A 252 -11.48 6.41 -24.06
C ASN A 252 -11.28 7.41 -22.92
N GLU A 253 -11.45 6.97 -21.67
CA GLU A 253 -11.46 7.85 -20.50
C GLU A 253 -10.12 7.86 -19.75
N TRP A 254 -9.29 6.82 -19.88
CA TRP A 254 -8.01 6.73 -19.15
C TRP A 254 -6.82 6.83 -20.11
N PHE A 255 -6.71 5.94 -21.09
CA PHE A 255 -5.47 5.80 -21.87
C PHE A 255 -5.28 6.83 -22.96
N LEU A 256 -6.33 7.18 -23.73
CA LEU A 256 -6.22 8.20 -24.77
C LEU A 256 -5.92 9.60 -24.22
N PRO A 257 -6.58 10.07 -23.13
CA PRO A 257 -6.21 11.33 -22.48
C PRO A 257 -4.78 11.31 -21.93
N LEU A 258 -4.38 10.20 -21.28
CA LEU A 258 -3.03 10.05 -20.75
C LEU A 258 -1.97 10.07 -21.85
N ARG A 259 -2.23 9.41 -22.99
CA ARG A 259 -1.33 9.41 -24.15
C ARG A 259 -1.15 10.82 -24.71
N THR A 260 -2.26 11.55 -24.85
CA THR A 260 -2.23 12.94 -25.33
C THR A 260 -1.38 13.81 -24.39
N LEU A 261 -1.53 13.65 -23.07
CA LEU A 261 -0.72 14.36 -22.09
C LEU A 261 0.77 14.02 -22.19
N VAL A 262 1.10 12.72 -22.16
CA VAL A 262 2.49 12.24 -22.20
C VAL A 262 3.20 12.68 -23.47
N THR A 263 2.59 12.47 -24.64
CA THR A 263 3.17 12.90 -25.92
C THR A 263 3.31 14.41 -26.00
N GLY A 264 2.36 15.18 -25.44
CA GLY A 264 2.45 16.64 -25.36
C GLY A 264 3.66 17.10 -24.56
N ILE A 265 3.83 16.58 -23.34
CA ILE A 265 4.97 16.93 -22.47
C ILE A 265 6.29 16.53 -23.15
N VAL A 266 6.39 15.32 -23.70
CA VAL A 266 7.62 14.87 -24.37
C VAL A 266 7.96 15.77 -25.56
N ALA A 267 6.98 16.13 -26.39
CA ALA A 267 7.20 16.99 -27.55
C ALA A 267 7.60 18.43 -27.17
N GLU A 268 7.04 18.97 -26.09
CA GLU A 268 7.40 20.30 -25.56
C GLU A 268 8.84 20.33 -25.03
N ASN A 269 9.31 19.22 -24.46
CA ASN A 269 10.62 19.11 -23.82
C ASN A 269 11.72 18.56 -24.76
N GLU A 270 11.37 18.01 -25.93
CA GLU A 270 12.32 17.34 -26.84
C GLU A 270 13.48 18.25 -27.31
N LYS A 271 13.22 19.56 -27.43
CA LYS A 271 14.20 20.55 -27.89
C LYS A 271 14.75 21.41 -26.76
N ASP A 272 14.26 21.22 -25.55
CA ASP A 272 14.80 21.90 -24.39
C ASP A 272 16.04 21.14 -23.89
N HIS A 273 17.11 21.89 -23.65
CA HIS A 273 18.38 21.35 -23.21
C HIS A 273 18.61 21.57 -21.71
N ASP A 274 17.60 22.06 -21.00
CA ASP A 274 17.65 22.13 -19.55
C ASP A 274 17.56 20.73 -18.89
N GLN A 275 18.09 20.63 -17.68
CA GLN A 275 18.13 19.35 -16.95
C GLN A 275 16.71 18.89 -16.56
N LEU A 276 15.78 19.83 -16.33
CA LEU A 276 14.42 19.53 -15.88
C LEU A 276 13.59 18.88 -16.98
N ALA A 277 13.74 19.32 -18.23
CA ALA A 277 13.15 18.74 -19.42
C ALA A 277 13.67 17.33 -19.63
N PHE A 278 14.99 17.13 -19.51
CA PHE A 278 15.59 15.80 -19.60
C PHE A 278 15.05 14.86 -18.52
N ASP A 279 15.02 15.30 -17.25
CA ASP A 279 14.52 14.50 -16.13
C ASP A 279 13.03 14.16 -16.31
N SER A 280 12.23 15.10 -16.82
CA SER A 280 10.81 14.92 -17.12
C SER A 280 10.59 13.86 -18.20
N VAL A 281 11.34 13.94 -19.32
CA VAL A 281 11.26 12.93 -20.39
C VAL A 281 11.70 11.56 -19.86
N CYS A 282 12.80 11.49 -19.10
CA CYS A 282 13.26 10.24 -18.50
C CYS A 282 12.21 9.62 -17.56
N ALA A 283 11.49 10.41 -16.76
CA ALA A 283 10.42 9.94 -15.89
C ALA A 283 9.20 9.42 -16.67
N LEU A 284 8.93 9.98 -17.86
CA LEU A 284 7.76 9.61 -18.68
C LEU A 284 8.00 8.45 -19.65
N ASN A 285 9.24 8.17 -20.05
CA ASN A 285 9.55 7.07 -20.97
C ASN A 285 8.97 5.71 -20.54
N PRO A 286 9.08 5.29 -19.26
CA PRO A 286 8.45 4.04 -18.83
C PRO A 286 6.93 4.10 -18.86
N VAL A 287 6.34 5.25 -18.54
CA VAL A 287 4.88 5.46 -18.57
C VAL A 287 4.37 5.30 -19.99
N GLU A 288 5.02 5.95 -20.95
CA GLU A 288 4.67 5.88 -22.37
C GLU A 288 4.69 4.43 -22.87
N LEU A 289 5.78 3.71 -22.63
CA LEU A 289 5.95 2.33 -23.09
C LEU A 289 4.87 1.38 -22.54
N VAL A 290 4.56 1.47 -21.24
CA VAL A 290 3.54 0.60 -20.63
C VAL A 290 2.14 1.04 -21.08
N LEU A 291 1.90 2.33 -21.27
CA LEU A 291 0.63 2.87 -21.76
C LEU A 291 0.28 2.34 -23.14
N TYR A 292 1.21 2.41 -24.10
CA TYR A 292 1.00 1.84 -25.43
C TYR A 292 0.71 0.35 -25.35
N ARG A 293 1.42 -0.40 -24.49
CA ARG A 293 1.13 -1.82 -24.30
C ARG A 293 -0.27 -2.07 -23.74
N CYS A 294 -0.76 -1.24 -22.81
CA CYS A 294 -2.12 -1.34 -22.31
C CYS A 294 -3.17 -1.09 -23.41
N ILE A 295 -2.94 -0.10 -24.29
CA ILE A 295 -3.82 0.19 -25.43
C ILE A 295 -3.86 -1.01 -26.38
N GLU A 296 -2.72 -1.55 -26.79
CA GLU A 296 -2.63 -2.74 -27.65
C GLU A 296 -3.45 -3.92 -27.08
N LEU A 297 -3.26 -4.23 -25.79
CA LEU A 297 -3.97 -5.33 -25.13
C LEU A 297 -5.50 -5.11 -25.12
N VAL A 298 -5.95 -3.87 -24.94
CA VAL A 298 -7.38 -3.53 -25.00
C VAL A 298 -7.92 -3.77 -26.41
N GLU A 299 -7.21 -3.29 -27.44
CA GLU A 299 -7.61 -3.46 -28.84
C GLU A 299 -7.66 -4.95 -29.25
N GLU A 300 -6.68 -5.75 -28.84
CA GLU A 300 -6.67 -7.20 -29.04
C GLU A 300 -7.91 -7.86 -28.41
N ASN A 301 -8.22 -7.55 -27.15
CA ASN A 301 -9.38 -8.14 -26.45
C ASN A 301 -10.72 -7.66 -27.01
N LEU A 302 -10.80 -6.46 -27.60
CA LEU A 302 -12.00 -5.97 -28.27
C LEU A 302 -12.24 -6.67 -29.62
N LYS A 303 -11.19 -6.96 -30.39
CA LYS A 303 -11.28 -7.68 -31.68
C LYS A 303 -11.85 -9.09 -31.51
N HIS A 304 -11.49 -9.78 -30.43
CA HIS A 304 -11.99 -11.13 -30.12
C HIS A 304 -13.44 -11.18 -29.63
N LYS A 305 -14.13 -10.03 -29.52
CA LYS A 305 -15.52 -9.91 -29.07
C LYS A 305 -16.49 -9.46 -30.17
N VAL A 306 -16.01 -9.40 -31.42
CA VAL A 306 -16.81 -9.12 -32.63
C VAL A 306 -17.33 -10.41 -33.22
#